data_AF-A0AAN7CI83-F1
#
_entry.id   AF-A0AAN7CI83-F1
#
_cell.length_a   1.000
_cell.length_b   1.000
_cell.length_c   1.000
_cell.angle_alpha   90.00
_cell.angle_beta   90.00
_cell.angle_gamma   90.00
#
_symmetry.space_group_name_H-M   'P 1'
#
loop_
_entity.id
_entity.type
_entity.pdbx_description
1 polymer ?
#
loop_
_entity_poly.entity_id
_entity_poly.type
_entity_poly.pdbx_seq_one_letter_code
_entity_poly.pdbx_strand_id
1 'polypeptide(L)'
;MRWFTVISLSSASGVLGAAVPSAWEQQQKQLGRIAQISTSARWYMSREETYGKGWETCGNLDSRFCYSPDLGQSCCEIDNSYCDAGTWCAPVAGYCCLDTEDLEICARNAGFQLPGNETLGETVTAVT
;
A
#
# COMPACT_ATOMS: atom_id res chain seq x y z
N MET A 1 -25.64 11.68 -85.16
CA MET A 1 -24.22 12.00 -84.87
C MET A 1 -24.19 13.11 -83.84
N ARG A 2 -23.76 12.81 -82.60
CA ARG A 2 -23.50 13.73 -81.47
C ARG A 2 -23.00 12.84 -80.31
N TRP A 3 -21.70 12.53 -80.29
CA TRP A 3 -20.66 13.13 -79.45
C TRP A 3 -20.94 12.98 -77.94
N PHE A 4 -20.28 11.99 -77.33
CA PHE A 4 -20.14 11.84 -75.89
C PHE A 4 -19.08 12.82 -75.39
N THR A 5 -19.45 13.75 -74.52
CA THR A 5 -18.49 14.58 -73.78
C THR A 5 -18.19 13.90 -72.45
N VAL A 6 -16.93 13.50 -72.26
CA VAL A 6 -16.40 12.95 -71.01
C VAL A 6 -16.19 14.10 -70.04
N ILE A 7 -16.96 14.15 -68.95
CA ILE A 7 -16.70 15.08 -67.84
C ILE A 7 -15.72 14.39 -66.89
N SER A 8 -14.47 14.86 -66.88
CA SER A 8 -13.50 14.53 -65.83
C SER A 8 -13.96 15.13 -64.50
N LEU A 9 -14.23 14.30 -63.50
CA LEU A 9 -14.36 14.76 -62.12
C LEU A 9 -12.97 14.91 -61.53
N SER A 10 -12.55 16.15 -61.32
CA SER A 10 -11.39 16.50 -60.50
C SER A 10 -11.69 16.18 -59.04
N SER A 11 -10.91 15.29 -58.46
CA SER A 11 -10.93 14.92 -57.04
C SER A 11 -10.39 16.09 -56.22
N ALA A 12 -11.29 16.83 -55.57
CA ALA A 12 -10.96 17.69 -54.44
C ALA A 12 -11.61 17.10 -53.19
N SER A 13 -10.79 16.53 -52.31
CA SER A 13 -11.21 16.19 -50.94
C SER A 13 -10.07 16.56 -50.01
N GLY A 14 -10.01 17.84 -49.69
CA GLY A 14 -9.51 18.28 -48.40
C GLY A 14 -10.68 18.23 -47.42
N VAL A 15 -10.53 17.47 -46.35
CA VAL A 15 -10.94 17.89 -45.00
C VAL A 15 -10.16 17.02 -44.02
N LEU A 16 -9.33 17.71 -43.23
CA LEU A 16 -8.60 17.20 -42.09
C LEU A 16 -9.58 16.47 -41.16
N GLY A 17 -9.41 15.15 -41.03
CA GLY A 17 -10.13 14.37 -40.04
C GLY A 17 -9.70 14.80 -38.65
N ALA A 18 -10.50 15.64 -38.01
CA ALA A 18 -10.50 15.71 -36.55
C ALA A 18 -11.01 14.35 -36.07
N ALA A 19 -10.10 13.50 -35.58
CA ALA A 19 -10.46 12.25 -34.92
C ALA A 19 -11.39 12.59 -33.75
N VAL A 20 -12.68 12.30 -33.90
CA VAL A 20 -13.64 12.42 -32.81
C VAL A 20 -13.26 11.31 -31.81
N PRO A 21 -12.81 11.63 -30.59
CA PRO A 21 -12.51 10.61 -29.61
C PRO A 21 -13.80 9.84 -29.36
N SER A 22 -13.68 8.52 -29.50
CA SER A 22 -14.79 7.60 -29.33
C SER A 22 -15.39 7.69 -27.91
N ALA A 23 -16.67 7.37 -27.77
CA ALA A 23 -17.38 7.45 -26.49
C ALA A 23 -16.69 6.69 -25.34
N TRP A 24 -15.95 5.62 -25.65
CA TRP A 24 -15.21 4.84 -24.65
C TRP A 24 -13.93 5.55 -24.16
N GLU A 25 -13.32 6.42 -24.97
CA GLU A 25 -12.13 7.19 -24.61
C GLU A 25 -12.50 8.34 -23.63
N GLN A 26 -13.68 8.94 -23.81
CA GLN A 26 -14.24 9.88 -22.84
C GLN A 26 -14.59 9.18 -21.51
N GLN A 27 -15.13 7.96 -21.57
CA GLN A 27 -15.44 7.18 -20.37
C GLN A 27 -14.18 6.79 -19.60
N GLN A 28 -13.09 6.41 -20.26
CA GLN A 28 -11.81 6.14 -19.61
C GLN A 28 -11.23 7.39 -18.93
N LYS A 29 -11.34 8.57 -19.55
CA LYS A 29 -10.89 9.84 -18.96
C LYS A 29 -11.73 10.25 -17.74
N GLN A 30 -13.03 10.00 -17.76
CA GLN A 30 -13.91 10.21 -16.61
C GLN A 30 -13.60 9.22 -15.47
N LEU A 31 -13.44 7.93 -15.77
CA LEU A 31 -13.04 6.92 -14.79
C LEU A 31 -11.66 7.22 -14.19
N GLY A 32 -10.71 7.70 -14.98
CA GLY A 32 -9.40 8.15 -14.49
C GLY A 32 -9.48 9.31 -13.50
N ARG A 33 -10.35 10.31 -13.75
CA ARG A 33 -10.59 11.40 -12.79
C ARG A 33 -11.28 10.92 -11.52
N ILE A 34 -12.26 10.03 -11.62
CA ILE A 34 -12.95 9.47 -10.45
C ILE A 34 -11.99 8.61 -9.61
N ALA A 35 -11.12 7.83 -10.26
CA ALA A 35 -10.09 7.04 -9.58
C ALA A 35 -9.06 7.94 -8.85
N GLN A 36 -8.68 9.08 -9.44
CA GLN A 36 -7.77 10.04 -8.78
C GLN A 36 -8.41 10.75 -7.57
N ILE A 37 -9.71 11.06 -7.62
CA ILE A 37 -10.41 11.66 -6.48
C ILE A 37 -10.58 10.63 -5.34
N SER A 38 -10.84 9.36 -5.69
CA SER A 38 -11.03 8.27 -4.72
C SER A 38 -9.77 7.90 -3.94
N THR A 39 -8.58 8.00 -4.55
CA THR A 39 -7.34 7.72 -3.82
C THR A 39 -6.97 8.91 -2.96
N SER A 40 -7.06 10.14 -3.48
CA SER A 40 -6.72 11.38 -2.76
C SER A 40 -7.55 11.58 -1.49
N ALA A 41 -8.87 11.36 -1.54
CA ALA A 41 -9.75 11.65 -0.41
C ALA A 41 -9.48 10.76 0.83
N ARG A 42 -9.03 9.52 0.62
CA ARG A 42 -8.77 8.58 1.72
C ARG A 42 -7.49 8.90 2.51
N TRP A 43 -6.58 9.68 1.94
CA TRP A 43 -5.34 10.12 2.58
C TRP A 43 -5.51 11.36 3.47
N TYR A 44 -6.64 12.06 3.37
CA TYR A 44 -6.93 13.29 4.13
C TYR A 44 -8.02 13.14 5.18
N MET A 45 -8.65 11.96 5.29
CA MET A 45 -9.56 11.69 6.40
C MET A 45 -8.73 11.39 7.64
N SER A 46 -9.05 12.07 8.73
CA SER A 46 -8.53 11.75 10.06
C SER A 46 -8.85 10.30 10.42
N ARG A 47 -8.07 9.71 11.33
CA ARG A 47 -8.24 8.30 11.69
C ARG A 47 -9.60 8.09 12.36
N GLU A 48 -10.05 9.09 13.11
CA GLU A 48 -11.36 9.16 13.72
C GLU A 48 -12.49 9.18 12.70
N GLU A 49 -12.30 9.82 11.54
CA GLU A 49 -13.28 9.79 10.45
C GLU A 49 -13.30 8.44 9.72
N THR A 50 -12.18 7.73 9.69
CA THR A 50 -12.06 6.43 8.98
C THR A 50 -12.52 5.26 9.85
N TYR A 51 -12.14 5.25 11.12
CA TYR A 51 -12.30 4.13 12.04
C TYR A 51 -13.16 4.45 13.28
N GLY A 52 -13.41 5.73 13.55
CA GLY A 52 -14.16 6.19 14.72
C GLY A 52 -13.27 6.68 15.87
N LYS A 53 -13.91 7.20 16.92
CA LYS A 53 -13.23 7.64 18.15
C LYS A 53 -12.47 6.47 18.80
N GLY A 54 -11.28 6.75 19.33
CA GLY A 54 -10.44 5.75 20.03
C GLY A 54 -9.42 5.05 19.12
N TRP A 55 -9.27 5.51 17.88
CA TRP A 55 -8.23 5.07 16.95
C TRP A 55 -7.14 6.13 16.85
N GLU A 56 -5.91 5.71 17.08
CA GLU A 56 -4.74 6.58 17.09
C GLU A 56 -3.75 6.13 16.00
N THR A 57 -2.93 7.06 15.52
CA THR A 57 -1.85 6.72 14.58
C THR A 57 -0.78 5.95 15.32
N CYS A 58 -0.38 4.81 14.77
CA CYS A 58 0.74 4.07 15.34
C CYS A 58 2.06 4.45 14.68
N GLY A 59 3.03 4.91 15.48
CA GLY A 59 4.34 5.35 15.01
C GLY A 59 4.36 6.84 14.66
N ASN A 60 5.02 7.20 13.57
CA ASN A 60 5.14 8.60 13.16
C ASN A 60 3.89 9.14 12.43
N LEU A 61 3.85 10.46 12.21
CA LEU A 61 2.74 11.14 11.51
C LEU A 61 2.52 10.65 10.07
N ASP A 62 3.53 10.04 9.45
CA ASP A 62 3.47 9.47 8.10
C ASP A 62 3.01 8.01 8.11
N SER A 63 2.80 7.41 9.29
CA SER A 63 2.38 6.03 9.40
C SER A 63 0.99 5.84 8.81
N ARG A 64 0.85 4.78 8.02
CA ARG A 64 -0.43 4.40 7.43
C ARG A 64 -1.29 3.58 8.38
N PHE A 65 -0.73 3.11 9.49
CA PHE A 65 -1.37 2.20 10.42
C PHE A 65 -2.03 2.94 11.57
N CYS A 66 -3.21 2.46 11.96
CA CYS A 66 -3.96 2.94 13.12
C CYS A 66 -4.11 1.78 14.09
N TYR A 67 -4.09 2.08 15.37
CA TYR A 67 -4.35 1.11 16.42
C TYR A 67 -5.37 1.68 17.41
N SER A 68 -6.04 0.81 18.14
CA SER A 68 -6.96 1.24 19.20
C SER A 68 -6.54 0.64 20.55
N PRO A 69 -6.06 1.46 21.51
CA PRO A 69 -5.72 0.98 22.84
C PRO A 69 -6.96 0.47 23.59
N ASP A 70 -8.15 0.99 23.27
CA ASP A 70 -9.43 0.54 23.84
C ASP A 70 -9.78 -0.91 23.45
N LEU A 71 -9.27 -1.38 22.31
CA LEU A 71 -9.40 -2.78 21.87
C LEU A 71 -8.26 -3.67 22.40
N GLY A 72 -7.32 -3.12 23.18
CA GLY A 72 -6.14 -3.82 23.66
C GLY A 72 -5.04 -4.00 22.62
N GLN A 73 -5.11 -3.27 21.48
CA GLN A 73 -4.04 -3.30 20.49
C GLN A 73 -2.82 -2.50 20.98
N SER A 74 -1.64 -2.96 20.60
CA SER A 74 -0.37 -2.34 20.97
C SER A 74 0.29 -1.70 19.75
N CYS A 75 0.77 -0.46 19.87
CA CYS A 75 1.51 0.20 18.80
C CYS A 75 3.00 -0.16 18.82
N CYS A 76 3.54 -0.58 17.68
CA CYS A 76 4.94 -0.93 17.49
C CYS A 76 5.69 0.20 16.76
N GLU A 77 6.40 1.01 17.53
CA GLU A 77 7.12 2.18 16.99
C GLU A 77 8.27 1.80 16.05
N ILE A 78 8.85 0.60 16.21
CA ILE A 78 10.02 0.13 15.46
C ILE A 78 9.71 0.03 13.95
N ASP A 79 8.51 -0.41 13.59
CA ASP A 79 8.09 -0.64 12.20
C ASP A 79 6.83 0.14 11.82
N ASN A 80 6.34 1.00 12.73
CA ASN A 80 5.08 1.72 12.61
C ASN A 80 3.88 0.78 12.36
N SER A 81 3.92 -0.46 12.87
CA SER A 81 2.84 -1.44 12.79
C SER A 81 2.13 -1.60 14.14
N TYR A 82 1.07 -2.42 14.22
CA TYR A 82 0.41 -2.70 15.49
C TYR A 82 0.24 -4.20 15.70
N CYS A 83 0.15 -4.56 16.97
CA CYS A 83 -0.15 -5.91 17.45
C CYS A 83 -1.58 -5.97 17.98
N ASP A 84 -2.24 -7.11 17.78
CA ASP A 84 -3.62 -7.34 18.19
C ASP A 84 -3.77 -7.48 19.71
N ALA A 85 -5.01 -7.49 20.18
CA ALA A 85 -5.33 -7.70 21.60
C ALA A 85 -4.70 -8.99 22.15
N GLY A 86 -4.07 -8.88 23.33
CA GLY A 86 -3.38 -10.00 23.96
C GLY A 86 -1.98 -10.24 23.42
N THR A 87 -1.43 -9.28 22.66
CA THR A 87 -0.07 -9.35 22.12
C THR A 87 0.70 -8.05 22.31
N TRP A 88 2.03 -8.18 22.38
CA TRP A 88 2.99 -7.10 22.56
C TRP A 88 4.02 -7.07 21.42
N CYS A 89 4.60 -5.89 21.19
CA CYS A 89 5.55 -5.65 20.12
C CYS A 89 6.92 -6.26 20.44
N ALA A 90 7.38 -7.21 19.62
CA ALA A 90 8.72 -7.76 19.75
C ALA A 90 9.79 -6.67 19.57
N PRO A 91 11.01 -6.85 20.13
CA PRO A 91 12.12 -5.94 19.89
C PRO A 91 12.66 -5.99 18.44
N VAL A 92 12.09 -6.86 17.60
CA VAL A 92 12.39 -6.99 16.18
C VAL A 92 11.16 -6.57 15.38
N ALA A 93 11.36 -5.68 14.41
CA ALA A 93 10.33 -5.19 13.49
C ALA A 93 9.52 -6.34 12.86
N GLY A 94 8.20 -6.18 12.80
CA GLY A 94 7.29 -7.10 12.12
C GLY A 94 6.82 -8.30 12.94
N TYR A 95 7.12 -8.35 14.24
CA TYR A 95 6.73 -9.48 15.10
C TYR A 95 5.89 -9.03 16.30
N CYS A 96 4.83 -9.81 16.56
CA CYS A 96 3.95 -9.68 17.72
C CYS A 96 4.05 -10.96 18.55
N CYS A 97 4.25 -10.79 19.84
CA CYS A 97 4.38 -11.88 20.80
C CYS A 97 3.13 -11.93 21.69
N LEU A 98 2.70 -13.11 22.11
CA LEU A 98 1.57 -13.26 23.03
C LEU A 98 1.92 -12.69 24.43
N ASP A 99 0.97 -12.07 25.11
CA ASP A 99 1.16 -11.61 26.50
C ASP A 99 1.42 -12.75 27.48
N THR A 100 1.12 -13.99 27.08
CA THR A 100 1.35 -15.21 27.87
C THR A 100 2.70 -15.85 27.64
N GLU A 101 3.52 -15.35 26.70
CA GLU A 101 4.83 -15.92 26.39
C GLU A 101 5.96 -14.94 26.69
N ASP A 102 7.07 -15.45 27.20
CA ASP A 102 8.29 -14.67 27.38
C ASP A 102 9.01 -14.43 26.04
N LEU A 103 9.86 -13.40 25.99
CA LEU A 103 10.60 -12.98 24.79
C LEU A 103 11.37 -14.13 24.12
N GLU A 104 11.96 -15.04 24.88
CA GLU A 104 12.67 -16.21 24.33
C GLU A 104 11.74 -17.22 23.65
N ILE A 105 10.55 -17.44 24.24
CA ILE A 105 9.54 -18.35 23.68
C ILE A 105 8.98 -17.74 22.39
N CYS A 106 8.64 -16.45 22.42
CA CYS A 106 8.20 -15.73 21.24
C CYS A 106 9.24 -15.78 20.13
N ALA A 107 10.50 -15.43 20.41
CA ALA A 107 11.58 -15.44 19.43
C ALA A 107 11.73 -16.80 18.74
N ARG A 108 11.67 -17.88 19.52
CA ARG A 108 11.69 -19.25 19.00
C ARG A 108 10.47 -19.59 18.14
N ASN A 109 9.27 -19.22 18.58
CA ASN A 109 8.01 -19.53 17.89
C ASN A 109 7.86 -18.72 16.59
N ALA A 110 8.22 -17.44 16.65
CA ALA A 110 8.16 -16.48 15.55
C ALA A 110 9.37 -16.57 14.61
N GLY A 111 10.47 -17.18 15.04
CA GLY A 111 11.65 -17.44 14.22
C GLY A 111 12.62 -16.26 14.09
N PHE A 112 12.63 -15.32 15.04
CA PHE A 112 13.61 -14.23 15.09
C PHE A 112 14.70 -14.48 16.15
N GLN A 113 15.85 -13.82 16.00
CA GLN A 113 16.96 -13.92 16.95
C GLN A 113 16.99 -12.72 17.88
N LEU A 114 17.29 -12.98 19.16
CA LEU A 114 17.46 -11.95 20.17
C LEU A 114 18.92 -11.46 20.18
N PRO A 115 19.17 -10.14 20.18
CA PRO A 115 20.52 -9.62 20.35
C PRO A 115 21.04 -10.02 21.74
N GLY A 116 22.14 -10.78 21.79
CA GLY A 116 22.69 -11.34 23.02
C GLY A 116 22.59 -12.87 23.12
N ASN A 117 21.80 -13.51 22.24
CA ASN A 117 21.90 -14.94 21.98
C ASN A 117 22.90 -15.22 20.85
N GLU A 118 24.02 -14.48 20.89
CA GLU A 118 25.29 -14.93 20.33
C GLU A 118 25.56 -16.25 21.04
N THR A 119 24.98 -17.33 20.52
CA THR A 119 25.46 -18.68 20.74
C THR A 119 26.96 -18.52 20.62
N LEU A 120 27.69 -18.69 21.73
CA LEU A 120 29.14 -18.71 21.73
C LEU A 120 29.51 -19.62 20.59
N GLY A 121 29.82 -19.00 19.45
CA GLY A 121 30.18 -19.67 18.23
C GLY A 121 31.42 -20.38 18.65
N GLU A 122 31.26 -21.69 18.84
CA GLU A 122 32.26 -22.64 19.23
C GLU A 122 33.55 -22.21 18.54
N THR A 123 34.44 -21.61 19.32
CA THR A 123 35.74 -21.20 18.83
C THR A 123 36.47 -22.51 18.63
N VAL A 124 36.29 -23.13 17.46
CA VAL A 124 37.16 -24.19 16.99
C VAL A 124 38.48 -23.49 16.71
N THR A 125 39.26 -23.30 17.76
CA THR A 125 40.69 -23.03 17.67
C THR A 125 41.29 -24.29 17.05
N ALA A 126 41.36 -24.31 15.71
CA ALA A 126 42.22 -25.22 14.99
C ALA A 126 43.67 -24.85 15.37
N VAL A 127 44.20 -25.55 16.38
CA VAL A 127 45.63 -25.64 16.61
C VAL A 127 46.15 -26.68 15.63
N THR A 128 46.85 -26.27 14.58
CA THR A 128 47.93 -27.07 13.99
C THR A 128 48.89 -26.19 13.21
#